data_AF-A0A5Q2NMG6-F1
#
_entry.id   AF-A0A5Q2NMG6-F1
#
_cell.length_a   1.000
_cell.length_b   1.000
_cell.length_c   1.000
_cell.angle_alpha   90.00
_cell.angle_beta   90.00
_cell.angle_gamma   90.00
#
_symmetry.space_group_name_H-M   'P 1'
#
loop_
_entity.id
_entity.type
_entity.pdbx_description
1 polymer ?
#
loop_
_entity_poly.entity_id
_entity_poly.type
_entity_poly.pdbx_seq_one_letter_code
_entity_poly.pdbx_strand_id
1 'polypeptide(L)'
;MISEIEEFVANERASAKGQRLEMLERDLHGTLKLLEKAILPVFNSLDGFSLEFEFKSSYGYNYYADVYYKPLHAIFECDGFVPHAELMTRERFAWERQRSRAISLGGYRYLPFSYDELDKKKRSLPSSDLRASW
;
A
#
# COMPACT_ATOMS: atom_id res chain seq x y z
N MET A 1 11.24 -14.07 -8.86
CA MET A 1 9.99 -13.36 -8.47
C MET A 1 9.58 -13.72 -7.06
N ILE A 2 9.04 -14.93 -6.76
CA ILE A 2 8.67 -15.27 -5.37
C ILE A 2 9.90 -15.22 -4.43
N SER A 3 11.02 -15.79 -4.86
CA SER A 3 12.28 -15.74 -4.09
C SER A 3 12.83 -14.33 -3.85
N GLU A 4 12.56 -13.39 -4.76
CA GLU A 4 13.02 -11.99 -4.67
C GLU A 4 12.18 -11.21 -3.65
N ILE A 5 10.85 -11.42 -3.66
CA ILE A 5 9.95 -10.84 -2.65
C ILE A 5 10.30 -11.37 -1.26
N GLU A 6 10.54 -12.68 -1.13
CA GLU A 6 10.89 -13.30 0.15
C GLU A 6 12.19 -12.73 0.72
N GLU A 7 13.23 -12.59 -0.11
CA GLU A 7 14.50 -11.98 0.28
C GLU A 7 14.31 -10.49 0.66
N PHE A 8 13.54 -9.75 -0.13
CA PHE A 8 13.23 -8.35 0.17
C PHE A 8 12.51 -8.20 1.51
N VAL A 9 11.47 -9.00 1.78
CA VAL A 9 10.74 -8.97 3.05
C VAL A 9 11.64 -9.35 4.23
N ALA A 10 12.53 -10.34 4.06
CA ALA A 10 13.49 -10.71 5.09
C ALA A 10 14.45 -9.55 5.42
N ASN A 11 14.94 -8.84 4.41
CA ASN A 11 15.78 -7.66 4.57
C ASN A 11 15.04 -6.49 5.24
N GLU A 12 13.78 -6.27 4.89
CA GLU A 12 12.93 -5.25 5.50
C GLU A 12 12.69 -5.52 6.99
N ARG A 13 12.44 -6.78 7.36
CA ARG A 13 12.32 -7.21 8.76
C ARG A 13 13.64 -7.06 9.51
N ALA A 14 14.75 -7.52 8.94
CA ALA A 14 16.06 -7.46 9.58
C ALA A 14 16.53 -6.02 9.86
N SER A 15 16.10 -5.06 9.03
CA SER A 15 16.44 -3.64 9.19
C SER A 15 15.45 -2.85 10.07
N ALA A 16 14.23 -3.35 10.28
CA ALA A 16 13.19 -2.67 11.04
C ALA A 16 13.36 -2.80 12.56
N LYS A 17 12.79 -1.84 13.29
CA LYS A 17 12.72 -1.83 14.76
C LYS A 17 11.39 -1.23 15.23
N GLY A 18 11.02 -1.51 16.48
CA GLY A 18 9.84 -0.94 17.13
C GLY A 18 8.56 -1.26 16.37
N GLN A 19 7.64 -0.29 16.31
CA GLN A 19 6.32 -0.49 15.72
C GLN A 19 6.37 -0.87 14.23
N ARG A 20 7.36 -0.41 13.46
CA ARG A 20 7.55 -0.85 12.06
C ARG A 20 7.81 -2.36 11.97
N LEU A 21 8.67 -2.89 12.85
CA LEU A 21 8.95 -4.33 12.89
C LEU A 21 7.69 -5.10 13.28
N GLU A 22 6.95 -4.61 14.28
CA GLU A 22 5.68 -5.21 14.68
C GLU A 22 4.66 -5.25 13.54
N MET A 23 4.63 -4.25 12.65
CA MET A 23 3.79 -4.28 11.44
C MET A 23 4.28 -5.33 10.43
N LEU A 24 5.59 -5.39 10.18
CA LEU A 24 6.19 -6.36 9.25
C LEU A 24 6.06 -7.82 9.69
N GLU A 25 5.86 -8.06 10.98
CA GLU A 25 5.62 -9.39 11.55
C GLU A 25 4.15 -9.84 11.48
N ARG A 26 3.23 -8.94 11.12
CA ARG A 26 1.81 -9.29 10.89
C ARG A 26 1.62 -10.03 9.57
N ASP A 27 0.36 -10.33 9.27
CA ASP A 27 -0.03 -10.83 7.96
C ASP A 27 0.16 -9.75 6.89
N LEU A 28 1.12 -9.99 5.99
CA LEU A 28 1.47 -9.12 4.87
C LEU A 28 0.77 -9.53 3.57
N HIS A 29 -0.28 -10.36 3.61
CA HIS A 29 -0.92 -10.90 2.42
C HIS A 29 -1.32 -9.85 1.37
N GLY A 30 -1.87 -8.70 1.81
CA GLY A 30 -2.19 -7.58 0.93
C GLY A 30 -0.95 -6.96 0.29
N THR A 31 0.08 -6.67 1.11
CA THR A 31 1.37 -6.11 0.70
C THR A 31 2.12 -7.02 -0.27
N LEU A 32 2.19 -8.33 0.01
CA LEU A 32 2.83 -9.32 -0.87
C LEU A 32 2.14 -9.36 -2.24
N LYS A 33 0.81 -9.31 -2.26
CA LYS A 33 0.03 -9.26 -3.50
C LYS A 33 0.27 -7.98 -4.29
N LEU A 34 0.39 -6.83 -3.60
CA LEU A 34 0.74 -5.55 -4.21
C LEU A 34 2.13 -5.59 -4.87
N LEU A 35 3.13 -6.15 -4.19
CA LEU A 35 4.47 -6.36 -4.74
C LEU A 35 4.44 -7.24 -6.00
N GLU A 36 3.75 -8.38 -5.93
CA GLU A 36 3.70 -9.37 -6.99
C GLU A 36 2.91 -8.90 -8.23
N LYS A 37 1.77 -8.23 -8.02
CA LYS A 37 0.79 -7.96 -9.08
C LYS A 37 0.86 -6.54 -9.64
N ALA A 38 1.33 -5.56 -8.87
CA ALA A 38 1.37 -4.17 -9.31
C ALA A 38 2.81 -3.64 -9.47
N ILE A 39 3.69 -3.91 -8.50
CA ILE A 39 5.01 -3.28 -8.46
C ILE A 39 6.00 -4.00 -9.39
N LEU A 40 6.31 -5.27 -9.13
CA LEU A 40 7.30 -6.01 -9.92
C LEU A 40 7.01 -6.01 -11.43
N PRO A 41 5.76 -6.19 -11.89
CA PRO A 41 5.45 -6.16 -13.33
C PRO A 41 5.75 -4.82 -14.02
N VAL A 42 5.79 -3.71 -13.28
CA VAL A 42 6.01 -2.36 -13.81
C VAL A 42 7.47 -1.93 -13.65
N PHE A 43 8.06 -2.18 -12.48
CA PHE A 43 9.38 -1.67 -12.12
C PHE A 43 10.51 -2.67 -12.38
N ASN A 44 10.21 -3.98 -12.43
CA ASN A 44 11.16 -5.07 -12.62
C ASN A 44 12.35 -5.08 -11.63
N SER A 45 12.16 -4.47 -10.46
CA SER A 45 13.08 -4.45 -9.32
C SER A 45 12.32 -3.91 -8.08
N LEU A 46 12.81 -4.25 -6.88
CA LEU A 46 12.38 -3.69 -5.60
C LEU A 46 13.33 -2.62 -5.04
N ASP A 47 14.32 -2.18 -5.84
CA ASP A 47 15.25 -1.14 -5.45
C ASP A 47 14.54 0.19 -5.18
N GLY A 48 14.84 0.78 -4.01
CA GLY A 48 14.24 2.04 -3.58
C GLY A 48 12.82 1.90 -3.02
N PHE A 49 12.29 0.68 -2.90
CA PHE A 49 11.07 0.40 -2.17
C PHE A 49 11.36 0.12 -0.69
N SER A 50 10.36 0.38 0.16
CA SER A 50 10.37 0.02 1.57
C SER A 50 8.96 -0.35 2.02
N LEU A 51 8.84 -1.37 2.86
CA LEU A 51 7.59 -1.86 3.42
C LEU A 51 7.28 -1.18 4.75
N GLU A 52 6.00 -1.09 5.09
CA GLU A 52 5.53 -0.54 6.37
C GLU A 52 6.23 0.80 6.70
N PHE A 53 6.25 1.69 5.71
CA PHE A 53 7.00 2.94 5.79
C PHE A 53 6.32 3.89 6.78
N GLU A 54 7.06 4.31 7.81
CA GLU A 54 6.56 5.25 8.80
C GLU A 54 6.55 6.69 8.24
N PHE A 55 5.39 7.33 8.32
CA PHE A 55 5.25 8.76 8.05
C PHE A 55 4.40 9.43 9.13
N LYS A 56 4.56 10.75 9.27
CA LYS A 56 3.88 11.52 10.34
C LYS A 56 2.86 12.49 9.77
N SER A 57 1.75 12.64 10.48
CA SER A 57 0.88 13.80 10.27
C SER A 57 1.48 15.08 10.81
N SER A 58 0.91 16.21 10.40
CA SER A 58 1.15 17.54 10.99
C SER A 58 0.87 17.61 12.49
N TYR A 59 0.12 16.66 13.05
CA TYR A 59 -0.23 16.58 14.48
C TYR A 59 0.64 15.58 15.26
N GLY A 60 1.63 14.97 14.61
CA GLY A 60 2.58 14.05 15.27
C GLY A 60 2.12 12.60 15.36
N TYR A 61 0.95 12.23 14.81
CA TYR A 61 0.56 10.83 14.70
C TYR A 61 1.41 10.10 13.67
N ASN A 62 1.88 8.91 14.04
CA ASN A 62 2.57 7.98 13.16
C ASN A 62 1.57 7.13 12.38
N TYR A 63 1.82 6.99 11.08
CA TYR A 63 1.13 6.08 10.19
C TYR A 63 2.16 5.20 9.49
N TYR A 64 1.72 4.02 9.07
CA TYR A 64 2.53 3.07 8.31
C TYR A 64 1.86 2.87 6.96
N ALA A 65 2.65 2.90 5.90
CA ALA A 65 2.21 2.66 4.53
C ALA A 65 2.73 1.30 4.05
N ASP A 66 1.89 0.51 3.39
CA ASP A 66 2.22 -0.86 2.99
C ASP A 66 3.52 -0.89 2.18
N VAL A 67 3.61 -0.01 1.17
CA VAL A 67 4.81 0.16 0.34
C VAL A 67 5.07 1.63 0.03
N TYR A 68 6.31 2.05 0.23
CA TYR A 68 6.83 3.35 -0.15
C TYR A 68 7.91 3.23 -1.22
N TYR A 69 7.87 4.10 -2.23
CA TYR A 69 8.89 4.21 -3.26
C TYR A 69 9.59 5.56 -3.19
N LYS A 70 10.85 5.52 -2.75
CA LYS A 70 11.66 6.71 -2.48
C LYS A 70 11.87 7.62 -3.70
N PRO A 71 12.22 7.11 -4.90
CA PRO A 71 12.49 7.95 -6.06
C PRO A 71 11.31 8.82 -6.52
N LEU A 72 10.06 8.38 -6.30
CA LEU A 72 8.87 9.16 -6.68
C LEU A 72 8.16 9.80 -5.49
N HIS A 73 8.64 9.57 -4.27
CA HIS A 73 7.95 9.95 -3.03
C HIS A 73 6.51 9.42 -3.06
N ALA A 74 6.34 8.14 -3.38
CA ALA A 74 5.03 7.52 -3.64
C ALA A 74 4.70 6.45 -2.60
N ILE A 75 3.44 6.42 -2.17
CA ILE A 75 2.86 5.42 -1.27
C ILE A 75 1.86 4.59 -2.07
N PHE A 76 2.00 3.26 -1.97
CA PHE A 76 1.09 2.28 -2.53
C PHE A 76 0.44 1.53 -1.37
N GLU A 77 -0.87 1.34 -1.44
CA GLU A 77 -1.66 0.65 -0.40
C GLU A 77 -2.51 -0.46 -1.00
N CYS A 78 -2.79 -1.50 -0.23
CA CYS A 78 -3.70 -2.59 -0.58
C CYS A 78 -4.86 -2.64 0.43
N ASP A 79 -5.98 -2.03 0.08
CA ASP A 79 -7.16 -1.96 0.95
C ASP A 79 -8.14 -3.12 0.67
N GLY A 80 -8.54 -3.84 1.72
CA GLY A 80 -9.61 -4.85 1.65
C GLY A 80 -11.00 -4.24 1.86
N PHE A 81 -12.00 -4.60 1.04
CA PHE A 81 -13.36 -4.04 1.16
C PHE A 81 -14.00 -4.28 2.53
N VAL A 82 -13.92 -5.51 3.05
CA VAL A 82 -14.54 -5.87 4.33
C VAL A 82 -13.97 -5.02 5.49
N PRO A 83 -12.64 -4.97 5.70
CA PRO A 83 -12.06 -4.14 6.77
C PRO A 83 -12.17 -2.63 6.53
N HIS A 84 -12.16 -2.17 5.27
CA HIS A 84 -12.08 -0.73 4.95
C HIS A 84 -13.42 -0.11 4.49
N ALA A 85 -14.51 -0.86 4.41
CA ALA A 85 -15.81 -0.32 4.07
C ALA A 85 -16.95 -0.96 4.88
N GLU A 86 -17.01 -2.29 4.95
CA GLU A 86 -18.16 -3.00 5.54
C GLU A 86 -18.16 -2.94 7.07
N LEU A 87 -17.03 -3.26 7.71
CA LEU A 87 -16.91 -3.35 9.17
C LEU A 87 -16.33 -2.08 9.81
N MET A 88 -16.30 -0.97 9.06
CA MET A 88 -15.64 0.26 9.49
C MET A 88 -16.42 0.98 10.60
N THR A 89 -15.76 1.26 11.73
CA THR A 89 -16.33 2.14 12.77
C THR A 89 -16.19 3.62 12.40
N ARG A 90 -16.95 4.49 13.09
CA ARG A 90 -16.85 5.95 12.89
C ARG A 90 -15.47 6.50 13.24
N GLU A 91 -14.84 6.00 14.31
CA GLU A 91 -13.49 6.41 14.68
C GLU A 91 -12.48 5.97 13.61
N ARG A 92 -12.58 4.72 13.14
CA ARG A 92 -11.71 4.21 12.08
C ARG A 92 -11.87 5.01 10.79
N PHE A 93 -13.09 5.35 10.42
CA PHE A 93 -13.36 6.21 9.26
C PHE A 93 -12.67 7.57 9.41
N ALA A 94 -12.84 8.25 10.56
CA ALA A 94 -12.22 9.54 10.81
C ALA A 94 -10.67 9.45 10.79
N TRP A 95 -10.13 8.37 11.35
CA TRP A 95 -8.70 8.06 11.34
C TRP A 95 -8.15 7.90 9.92
N GLU A 96 -8.84 7.14 9.06
CA GLU A 96 -8.48 6.99 7.65
C GLU A 96 -8.55 8.32 6.89
N ARG A 97 -9.53 9.19 7.20
CA ARG A 97 -9.59 10.55 6.61
C ARG A 97 -8.41 11.41 7.06
N GLN A 98 -7.99 11.30 8.33
CA GLN A 98 -6.80 12.00 8.82
C GLN A 98 -5.53 11.47 8.17
N ARG A 99 -5.42 10.15 8.02
CA ARG A 99 -4.32 9.49 7.32
C ARG A 99 -4.21 9.96 5.88
N SER A 100 -5.30 9.95 5.11
CA SER A 100 -5.29 10.45 3.73
C SER A 100 -4.83 11.91 3.65
N ARG A 101 -5.24 12.78 4.58
CA ARG A 101 -4.74 14.17 4.63
C ARG A 101 -3.24 14.23 4.95
N ALA A 102 -2.76 13.40 5.88
CA ALA A 102 -1.34 13.34 6.22
C ALA A 102 -0.49 12.93 4.99
N ILE A 103 -0.97 11.97 4.19
CA ILE A 103 -0.33 11.57 2.93
C ILE A 103 -0.29 12.75 1.95
N SER A 104 -1.43 13.42 1.74
CA SER A 104 -1.49 14.57 0.82
C SER A 104 -0.61 15.74 1.25
N LEU A 105 -0.67 16.13 2.53
CA LEU A 105 0.14 17.24 3.07
C LEU A 105 1.63 16.89 3.16
N GLY A 106 1.96 15.61 3.31
CA GLY A 106 3.34 15.12 3.24
C GLY A 106 3.95 15.15 1.82
N GLY A 107 3.15 15.48 0.80
CA GLY A 107 3.61 15.54 -0.59
C GLY A 107 3.83 14.17 -1.23
N TYR A 108 3.23 13.12 -0.64
CA TYR A 108 3.30 11.78 -1.18
C TYR A 108 2.35 11.63 -2.37
N ARG A 109 2.80 10.97 -3.44
CA ARG A 109 1.88 10.44 -4.44
C ARG A 109 1.15 9.25 -3.82
N TYR A 110 -0.17 9.26 -3.85
CA TYR A 110 -0.97 8.23 -3.19
C TYR A 110 -1.62 7.31 -4.23
N LEU A 111 -1.31 6.01 -4.17
CA LEU A 111 -1.79 4.99 -5.09
C LEU A 111 -2.47 3.85 -4.32
N PRO A 112 -3.75 4.02 -3.91
CA PRO A 112 -4.50 2.95 -3.27
C PRO A 112 -4.95 1.93 -4.31
N PHE A 113 -4.77 0.65 -4.01
CA PHE A 113 -5.30 -0.49 -4.74
C PHE A 113 -6.31 -1.20 -3.86
N SER A 114 -7.39 -1.71 -4.47
CA SER A 114 -8.23 -2.66 -3.75
C SER A 114 -7.64 -4.06 -3.84
N TYR A 115 -7.74 -4.83 -2.77
CA TYR A 115 -7.36 -6.24 -2.80
C TYR A 115 -8.10 -6.99 -3.93
N ASP A 116 -9.39 -6.68 -4.12
CA ASP A 116 -10.23 -7.27 -5.18
C ASP A 116 -9.77 -6.91 -6.60
N GLU A 117 -9.16 -5.74 -6.80
CA GLU A 117 -8.54 -5.37 -8.07
C GLU A 117 -7.29 -6.22 -8.34
N LEU A 118 -6.43 -6.37 -7.33
CA LEU A 118 -5.19 -7.13 -7.44
C LEU A 118 -5.43 -8.65 -7.54
N ASP A 119 -6.52 -9.15 -6.95
CA ASP A 119 -6.88 -10.56 -6.96
C ASP A 119 -7.55 -11.02 -8.28
N LYS A 120 -8.12 -10.08 -9.05
CA LYS A 120 -8.70 -10.40 -10.35
C LYS A 120 -7.60 -10.91 -11.30
N LYS A 121 -7.75 -12.15 -11.78
CA LYS A 121 -7.05 -12.59 -13.01
C LYS A 121 -7.40 -11.62 -14.13
N LYS A 122 -6.39 -10.91 -14.66
CA LYS A 122 -6.45 -9.96 -15.80
C LYS A 122 -7.81 -9.99 -16.50
N ARG A 123 -8.74 -9.17 -16.03
CA ARG A 123 -9.92 -8.87 -16.84
C ARG A 123 -9.34 -8.07 -17.99
N SER A 124 -9.37 -8.60 -19.21
CA SER A 124 -9.15 -7.77 -20.39
C SER A 124 -10.04 -6.56 -20.20
N LEU A 125 -9.45 -5.35 -20.19
CA LEU A 125 -10.21 -4.12 -20.26
C LEU A 125 -11.30 -4.34 -21.31
N PRO A 126 -12.59 -4.13 -21.01
CA PRO A 126 -13.59 -4.12 -22.06
C PRO A 126 -13.10 -3.09 -23.09
N SER A 127 -12.68 -3.56 -24.26
CA SER A 127 -12.41 -2.68 -25.38
C SER A 127 -13.68 -1.89 -25.61
N SER A 128 -13.56 -0.57 -25.47
CA SER A 128 -14.61 0.45 -25.63
C SER A 128 -15.83 0.33 -24.72
N ASP A 129 -15.83 1.10 -23.63
CA ASP A 129 -17.03 1.83 -23.18
C ASP A 129 -16.61 3.10 -22.42
N LEU A 130 -15.79 3.92 -23.09
CA LEU A 130 -15.68 5.34 -22.78
C LEU A 130 -16.83 6.05 -23.50
N ARG A 131 -18.04 5.96 -22.95
CA ARG A 131 -19.03 7.00 -23.15
C ARG A 131 -19.31 7.65 -21.82
N ALA A 132 -18.83 8.88 -21.76
CA ALA A 132 -19.05 9.84 -20.70
C ALA A 132 -20.54 10.03 -20.41
N SER A 133 -20.84 10.18 -19.13
CA SER A 133 -21.91 11.05 -18.66
C SER A 133 -21.54 11.46 -17.24
N TRP A 134 -21.31 12.76 -17.09
CA TRP A 134 -20.97 13.47 -15.85
C TRP A 134 -21.96 13.20 -14.72
#